data_AF-A0A1A8JCE7-F1
#
_entry.id   AF-A0A1A8JCE7-F1
#
_cell.length_a   1.000
_cell.length_b   1.000
_cell.length_c   1.000
_cell.angle_alpha   90.00
_cell.angle_beta   90.00
_cell.angle_gamma   90.00
#
_symmetry.space_group_name_H-M   'P 1'
#
loop_
_entity.id
_entity.type
_entity.pdbx_description
1 polymer ?
#
loop_
_entity_poly.entity_id
_entity_poly.type
_entity_poly.pdbx_seq_one_letter_code
_entity_poly.pdbx_strand_id
1 'polypeptide(L)'
;KPVAVLLKELHGSIPQDALRAALSNNRLLLDYLHVLRDVKTQLNVVQSFLEAHLGLLEDISKAPVEQQRGRVDHDTPGDVYSYRAQVMYQMVISGKTFDAHLQLMAKVQALLQDKLQLISCCQDGQIIFMFCTITSQSGSDIHSVMTRVTGNEPVILVLMHHTLEVKHTLLRRTWSHYSNIVLHVNVFYHEAA
;
A
#
# COMPACT_ATOMS: atom_id res chain seq x y z
N LYS A 1 -5.20 19.44 34.91
CA LYS A 1 -4.91 20.39 33.80
C LYS A 1 -6.09 21.36 33.66
N PRO A 2 -5.86 22.69 33.66
CA PRO A 2 -6.93 23.71 33.66
C PRO A 2 -7.96 23.55 32.54
N VAL A 3 -7.52 23.10 31.37
CA VAL A 3 -8.37 22.85 30.19
C VAL A 3 -9.46 21.80 30.47
N ALA A 4 -9.17 20.77 31.26
CA ALA A 4 -10.15 19.73 31.56
C ALA A 4 -11.28 20.25 32.47
N VAL A 5 -10.97 21.18 33.38
CA VAL A 5 -11.95 21.83 34.25
C VAL A 5 -12.81 22.78 33.43
N LEU A 6 -12.20 23.60 32.56
CA LEU A 6 -12.91 24.52 31.66
C LEU A 6 -13.88 23.78 30.73
N LEU A 7 -13.45 22.67 30.13
CA LEU A 7 -14.30 21.84 29.26
C LEU A 7 -15.50 21.25 30.02
N LYS A 8 -15.30 20.85 31.29
CA LYS A 8 -16.36 20.31 32.15
C LYS A 8 -17.41 21.36 32.50
N GLU A 9 -16.98 22.56 32.88
CA GLU A 9 -17.87 23.69 33.21
C GLU A 9 -18.64 24.19 31.98
N LEU A 10 -17.98 24.28 30.82
CA LEU A 10 -18.64 24.64 29.55
C LEU A 10 -19.70 23.61 29.14
N HIS A 11 -19.44 22.32 29.36
CA HIS A 11 -20.41 21.26 29.07
C HIS A 11 -21.61 21.29 30.02
N GLY A 12 -21.44 21.73 31.27
CA GLY A 12 -22.53 21.90 32.24
C GLY A 12 -23.37 23.16 32.00
N SER A 13 -22.79 24.18 31.36
CA SER A 13 -23.43 25.47 31.09
C SER A 13 -24.39 25.47 29.89
N ILE A 14 -24.33 24.44 29.02
CA ILE A 14 -25.19 24.34 27.84
C ILE A 14 -26.50 23.63 28.22
N PRO A 15 -27.67 24.28 28.14
CA PRO A 15 -28.94 23.64 28.46
C PRO A 15 -29.18 22.47 27.51
N GLN A 16 -29.30 21.25 28.05
CA GLN A 16 -29.45 20.05 27.23
C GLN A 16 -30.70 20.09 26.34
N ASP A 17 -31.79 20.71 26.82
CA ASP A 17 -33.03 20.84 26.06
C ASP A 17 -32.89 21.75 24.85
N ALA A 18 -32.13 22.85 24.99
CA ALA A 18 -31.83 23.76 23.88
C ALA A 18 -30.96 23.07 22.81
N LEU A 19 -29.96 22.29 23.24
CA LEU A 19 -29.12 21.51 22.35
C LEU A 19 -29.91 20.41 21.63
N ARG A 20 -30.79 19.71 22.35
CA ARG A 20 -31.66 18.67 21.79
C ARG A 20 -32.63 19.25 20.76
N ALA A 21 -33.27 20.38 21.07
CA ALA A 21 -34.14 21.08 20.14
C ALA A 21 -33.38 21.56 18.87
N ALA A 22 -32.16 22.08 19.04
CA ALA A 22 -31.32 22.47 17.92
C ALA A 22 -30.94 21.27 17.03
N LEU A 23 -30.62 20.11 17.62
CA LEU A 23 -30.31 18.89 16.88
C LEU A 23 -31.52 18.30 16.15
N SER A 24 -32.71 18.36 16.74
CA SER A 24 -33.95 17.84 16.14
C SER A 24 -34.48 18.72 15.01
N ASN A 25 -34.30 20.04 15.10
CA ASN A 25 -34.86 20.99 14.14
C ASN A 25 -33.86 21.49 13.10
N ASN A 26 -32.56 21.22 13.27
CA ASN A 26 -31.52 21.68 12.35
C ASN A 26 -30.84 20.50 11.65
N ARG A 27 -31.22 20.31 10.38
CA ARG A 27 -30.67 19.28 9.49
C ARG A 27 -29.14 19.39 9.36
N LEU A 28 -28.59 20.60 9.37
CA LEU A 28 -27.14 20.83 9.24
C LEU A 28 -26.35 20.33 10.45
N LEU A 29 -26.89 20.46 11.66
CA LEU A 29 -26.24 19.94 12.87
C LEU A 29 -26.30 18.41 12.92
N LEU A 30 -27.39 17.81 12.42
CA LEU A 30 -27.51 16.37 12.28
C LEU A 30 -26.53 15.82 11.23
N ASP A 31 -26.41 16.51 10.08
CA ASP A 31 -25.43 16.17 9.05
C ASP A 31 -24.00 16.30 9.58
N TYR A 32 -23.70 17.35 10.34
CA TYR A 32 -22.42 17.52 11.02
C TYR A 32 -22.13 16.38 12.01
N LEU A 33 -23.12 15.96 12.80
CA LEU A 33 -22.99 14.82 13.72
C LEU A 33 -22.67 13.51 12.97
N HIS A 34 -23.29 13.28 11.81
CA HIS A 34 -22.98 12.12 10.98
C HIS A 34 -21.55 12.18 10.44
N VAL A 35 -21.11 13.34 9.95
CA VAL A 35 -19.72 13.53 9.50
C VAL A 35 -18.73 13.25 10.64
N LEU A 36 -19.00 13.76 11.85
CA LEU A 36 -18.14 13.49 13.01
C LEU A 36 -18.07 11.99 13.36
N ARG A 37 -19.19 11.27 13.25
CA ARG A 37 -19.22 9.81 13.48
C ARG A 37 -18.46 9.05 12.40
N ASP A 38 -18.59 9.46 11.14
CA ASP A 38 -17.86 8.85 10.04
C ASP A 38 -16.35 9.07 10.19
N VAL A 39 -15.93 10.31 10.47
CA VAL A 39 -14.52 10.65 10.76
C VAL A 39 -13.99 9.84 11.94
N LYS A 40 -14.75 9.68 13.03
CA LYS A 40 -14.36 8.82 14.15
C LYS A 40 -14.15 7.37 13.72
N THR A 41 -15.03 6.86 12.87
CA THR A 41 -14.95 5.48 12.35
C THR A 41 -13.70 5.32 11.49
N GLN A 42 -13.42 6.27 10.60
CA GLN A 42 -12.21 6.29 9.78
C GLN A 42 -10.94 6.34 10.64
N LEU A 43 -10.91 7.17 11.69
CA LEU A 43 -9.77 7.25 12.61
C LEU A 43 -9.51 5.92 13.31
N ASN A 44 -10.57 5.21 13.73
CA ASN A 44 -10.41 3.88 14.33
C ASN A 44 -9.82 2.87 13.33
N VAL A 45 -10.25 2.91 12.07
CA VAL A 45 -9.68 2.04 11.01
C VAL A 45 -8.19 2.33 10.82
N VAL A 46 -7.80 3.61 10.78
CA VAL A 46 -6.40 4.02 10.67
C VAL A 46 -5.61 3.57 11.89
N GLN A 47 -6.17 3.71 13.09
CA GLN A 47 -5.54 3.24 14.31
C GLN A 47 -5.26 1.73 14.27
N SER A 48 -6.26 0.91 13.92
CA SER A 48 -6.08 -0.55 13.81
C SER A 48 -5.00 -0.93 12.79
N PHE A 49 -4.92 -0.21 11.67
CA PHE A 49 -3.85 -0.42 10.69
C PHE A 49 -2.46 -0.10 11.25
N LEU A 50 -2.33 1.03 11.96
CA LEU A 50 -1.06 1.42 12.58
C LEU A 50 -0.62 0.42 13.64
N GLU A 51 -1.54 -0.03 14.50
CA GLU A 51 -1.25 -1.05 15.52
C GLU A 51 -0.79 -2.37 14.89
N ALA A 52 -1.48 -2.84 13.85
CA ALA A 52 -1.08 -4.05 13.13
C ALA A 52 0.31 -3.91 12.48
N HIS A 53 0.61 -2.76 11.89
CA HIS A 53 1.89 -2.53 11.23
C HIS A 53 3.05 -2.40 12.23
N LEU A 54 2.83 -1.71 13.35
CA LEU A 54 3.80 -1.62 14.45
C LEU A 54 4.10 -3.01 15.03
N GLY A 55 3.07 -3.84 15.26
CA GLY A 55 3.26 -5.21 15.74
C GLY A 55 4.14 -6.04 14.80
N LEU A 56 3.87 -5.99 13.49
CA LEU A 56 4.68 -6.69 12.50
C LEU A 56 6.15 -6.24 12.51
N LEU A 57 6.40 -4.93 12.59
CA LEU A 57 7.76 -4.40 12.61
C LEU A 57 8.50 -4.76 13.90
N GLU A 58 7.81 -4.78 15.04
CA GLU A 58 8.37 -5.24 16.31
C GLU A 58 8.70 -6.73 16.30
N ASP A 59 7.85 -7.56 15.69
CA ASP A 59 8.09 -9.00 15.56
C ASP A 59 9.32 -9.28 14.68
N ILE A 60 9.44 -8.56 13.56
CA ILE A 60 10.63 -8.62 12.70
C ILE A 60 11.87 -8.13 13.45
N SER A 61 11.75 -7.09 14.27
CA SER A 61 12.85 -6.57 15.09
C SER A 61 13.28 -7.52 16.20
N LYS A 62 12.38 -8.37 16.71
CA LYS A 62 12.64 -9.30 17.83
C LYS A 62 13.03 -10.69 17.36
N ALA A 63 12.82 -11.03 16.09
CA ALA A 63 13.27 -12.29 15.52
C ALA A 63 14.81 -12.41 15.66
N PRO A 64 15.34 -13.50 16.22
CA PRO A 64 16.77 -13.72 16.27
C PRO A 64 17.31 -13.71 14.84
N VAL A 65 18.37 -12.95 14.60
CA VAL A 65 19.19 -13.13 13.41
C VAL A 65 19.73 -14.55 13.49
N GLU A 66 19.09 -15.49 12.80
CA GLU A 66 19.69 -16.79 12.53
C GLU A 66 20.97 -16.53 11.76
N GLN A 67 22.07 -16.46 12.51
CA GLN A 67 23.40 -16.63 11.99
C GLN A 67 23.42 -17.94 11.22
N GLN A 68 23.42 -17.83 9.89
CA GLN A 68 24.00 -18.85 9.02
C GLN A 68 25.49 -18.97 9.39
N ARG A 69 25.75 -19.69 10.49
CA ARG A 69 27.08 -20.14 10.87
C ARG A 69 27.30 -21.43 10.10
N GLY A 70 28.17 -21.34 9.09
CA GLY A 70 28.53 -22.45 8.24
C GLY A 70 28.91 -23.71 9.03
N ARG A 71 28.45 -24.85 8.52
CA ARG A 71 29.10 -26.14 8.73
C ARG A 71 29.43 -26.71 7.37
N VAL A 72 30.72 -26.69 7.08
CA VAL A 72 31.37 -27.64 6.18
C VAL A 72 31.46 -28.94 6.96
N ASP A 73 30.85 -30.03 6.48
CA ASP A 73 31.64 -31.19 6.06
C ASP A 73 30.84 -32.31 5.36
N HIS A 74 31.57 -32.97 4.47
CA HIS A 74 31.43 -34.32 3.90
C HIS A 74 30.32 -34.69 2.91
N ASP A 75 30.73 -34.62 1.62
CA ASP A 75 30.70 -35.69 0.61
C ASP A 75 29.51 -36.67 0.62
N THR A 76 28.53 -36.45 -0.26
CA THR A 76 27.85 -37.54 -0.96
C THR A 76 27.24 -37.01 -2.27
N PRO A 77 27.53 -37.59 -3.44
CA PRO A 77 26.91 -37.18 -4.70
C PRO A 77 25.52 -37.83 -4.82
N GLY A 78 24.48 -37.02 -4.74
CA GLY A 78 23.10 -37.44 -4.95
C GLY A 78 22.27 -36.28 -5.49
N ASP A 79 21.94 -36.37 -6.78
CA ASP A 79 21.00 -35.51 -7.48
C ASP A 79 19.71 -35.32 -6.66
N VAL A 80 19.44 -34.08 -6.25
CA VAL A 80 18.09 -33.62 -5.93
C VAL A 80 17.86 -32.34 -6.72
N TYR A 81 17.37 -32.48 -7.95
CA TYR A 81 16.84 -31.35 -8.71
C TYR A 81 15.62 -30.79 -7.97
N SER A 82 15.86 -29.82 -7.09
CA SER A 82 14.80 -28.98 -6.52
C SER A 82 14.23 -28.14 -7.65
N TYR A 83 13.09 -28.56 -8.21
CA TYR A 83 12.35 -27.79 -9.21
C TYR A 83 11.92 -26.44 -8.60
N ARG A 84 12.76 -25.41 -8.74
CA ARG A 84 12.39 -24.04 -8.41
C ARG A 84 11.26 -23.64 -9.35
N ALA A 85 10.10 -23.29 -8.80
CA ALA A 85 8.99 -22.82 -9.61
C ALA A 85 9.43 -21.58 -10.40
N GLN A 86 9.14 -21.56 -11.70
CA GLN A 86 9.49 -20.47 -12.60
C GLN A 86 8.23 -19.68 -12.95
N VAL A 87 8.28 -18.37 -12.79
CA VAL A 87 7.18 -17.48 -13.15
C VAL A 87 7.70 -16.42 -14.11
N MET A 88 7.08 -16.36 -15.28
CA MET A 88 7.34 -15.32 -16.27
C MET A 88 6.54 -14.08 -15.89
N TYR A 89 7.22 -12.93 -15.80
CA TYR A 89 6.59 -11.66 -15.48
C TYR A 89 6.83 -10.64 -16.58
N GLN A 90 5.81 -9.84 -16.86
CA GLN A 90 5.88 -8.71 -17.76
C GLN A 90 5.84 -7.40 -16.96
N MET A 91 6.57 -6.39 -17.40
CA MET A 91 6.51 -5.05 -16.83
C MET A 91 5.80 -4.08 -17.77
N VAL A 92 4.89 -3.28 -17.23
CA VAL A 92 4.25 -2.16 -17.93
C VAL A 92 4.52 -0.90 -17.12
N ILE A 93 5.14 0.10 -17.73
CA ILE A 93 5.54 1.33 -17.04
C ILE A 93 4.70 2.51 -17.56
N SER A 94 4.22 3.33 -16.64
CA SER A 94 3.49 4.56 -16.89
C SER A 94 4.13 5.74 -16.16
N GLY A 95 4.71 6.63 -16.96
CA GLY A 95 5.46 7.81 -16.52
C GLY A 95 6.91 7.52 -16.11
N LYS A 96 7.58 8.53 -15.54
CA LYS A 96 9.04 8.52 -15.32
C LYS A 96 9.39 7.97 -13.93
N THR A 97 9.89 6.74 -13.91
CA THR A 97 10.24 6.03 -12.67
C THR A 97 11.71 6.19 -12.26
N PHE A 98 12.58 6.80 -13.08
CA PHE A 98 14.01 6.97 -12.80
C PHE A 98 14.68 5.65 -12.36
N ASP A 99 14.38 4.56 -13.06
CA ASP A 99 14.88 3.20 -12.79
C ASP A 99 14.54 2.62 -11.40
N ALA A 100 13.75 3.33 -10.58
CA ALA A 100 13.29 2.83 -9.29
C ALA A 100 12.48 1.53 -9.41
N HIS A 101 11.77 1.35 -10.53
CA HIS A 101 11.08 0.12 -10.87
C HIS A 101 12.04 -1.07 -11.05
N LEU A 102 13.21 -0.88 -11.69
CA LEU A 102 14.24 -1.91 -11.83
C LEU A 102 14.87 -2.24 -10.48
N GLN A 103 15.15 -1.22 -9.66
CA GLN A 103 15.66 -1.43 -8.30
C GLN A 103 14.67 -2.19 -7.42
N LEU A 104 13.37 -1.90 -7.55
CA LEU A 104 12.33 -2.65 -6.86
C LEU A 104 12.33 -4.11 -7.32
N MET A 105 12.35 -4.36 -8.63
CA MET A 105 12.35 -5.73 -9.16
C MET A 105 13.60 -6.52 -8.78
N ALA A 106 14.77 -5.88 -8.74
CA ALA A 106 15.99 -6.50 -8.24
C ALA A 106 15.84 -6.96 -6.77
N LYS A 107 15.22 -6.14 -5.91
CA LYS A 107 14.91 -6.51 -4.52
C LYS A 107 13.90 -7.64 -4.45
N VAL A 108 12.82 -7.59 -5.25
CA VAL A 108 11.80 -8.65 -5.32
C VAL A 108 12.43 -9.97 -5.75
N GLN A 109 13.30 -9.94 -6.76
CA GLN A 109 14.00 -11.13 -7.23
C GLN A 109 14.93 -11.68 -6.16
N ALA A 110 15.74 -10.84 -5.50
CA ALA A 110 16.61 -11.28 -4.41
C ALA A 110 15.84 -11.90 -3.24
N LEU A 111 14.70 -11.32 -2.85
CA LEU A 111 13.83 -11.83 -1.78
C LEU A 111 13.19 -13.18 -2.11
N LEU A 112 12.99 -13.47 -3.40
CA LEU A 112 12.30 -14.69 -3.86
C LEU A 112 13.25 -15.76 -4.40
N GLN A 113 14.55 -15.49 -4.54
CA GLN A 113 15.54 -16.36 -5.19
C GLN A 113 15.58 -17.81 -4.66
N ASP A 114 15.30 -18.02 -3.37
CA ASP A 114 15.31 -19.35 -2.75
C ASP A 114 14.04 -20.16 -3.05
N LYS A 115 12.93 -19.48 -3.41
CA LYS A 115 11.60 -20.10 -3.57
C LYS A 115 11.11 -20.11 -5.01
N LEU A 116 11.46 -19.07 -5.78
CA LEU A 116 10.89 -18.78 -7.09
C LEU A 116 11.94 -18.14 -8.00
N GLN A 117 12.00 -18.61 -9.24
CA GLN A 117 12.74 -17.94 -10.29
C GLN A 117 11.81 -17.04 -11.09
N LEU A 118 11.98 -15.72 -10.93
CA LEU A 118 11.30 -14.73 -11.74
C LEU A 118 12.06 -14.53 -13.05
N ILE A 119 11.34 -14.62 -14.18
CA ILE A 119 11.89 -14.46 -15.52
C ILE A 119 11.18 -13.29 -16.21
N SER A 120 11.91 -12.24 -16.56
CA SER A 120 11.34 -11.11 -17.30
C SER A 120 11.00 -11.52 -18.73
N CYS A 121 9.81 -11.17 -19.21
CA CYS A 121 9.41 -11.33 -20.60
C CYS A 121 8.81 -10.03 -21.18
N CYS A 122 8.85 -9.91 -22.50
CA CYS A 122 8.28 -8.74 -23.20
C CYS A 122 6.77 -8.90 -23.46
N GLN A 123 6.30 -10.14 -23.60
CA GLN A 123 4.91 -10.53 -23.89
C GLN A 123 4.61 -11.88 -23.20
N ASP A 124 3.33 -12.26 -23.12
CA ASP A 124 2.85 -13.54 -22.59
C ASP A 124 3.32 -13.84 -21.15
N GLY A 125 3.44 -12.80 -20.32
CA GLY A 125 3.76 -12.95 -18.90
C GLY A 125 2.62 -13.62 -18.14
N GLN A 126 2.94 -14.54 -17.24
CA GLN A 126 1.95 -15.15 -16.35
C GLN A 126 1.41 -14.14 -15.32
N ILE A 127 2.17 -13.06 -15.07
CA ILE A 127 1.82 -11.96 -14.19
C ILE A 127 2.35 -10.63 -14.75
N ILE A 128 1.60 -9.55 -14.54
CA ILE A 128 1.97 -8.22 -15.02
C ILE A 128 2.24 -7.30 -13.83
N PHE A 129 3.43 -6.73 -13.77
CA PHE A 129 3.76 -5.62 -12.87
C PHE A 129 3.50 -4.30 -13.57
N MET A 130 2.47 -3.58 -13.14
CA MET A 130 2.10 -2.28 -13.68
C MET A 130 2.65 -1.17 -12.78
N PHE A 131 3.70 -0.48 -13.24
CA PHE A 131 4.32 0.65 -12.54
C PHE A 131 3.66 1.96 -12.96
N CYS A 132 2.93 2.61 -12.06
CA CYS A 132 2.27 3.88 -12.30
C CYS A 132 2.86 4.97 -11.43
N THR A 133 3.56 5.92 -12.05
CA THR A 133 4.07 7.09 -11.33
C THR A 133 2.92 8.03 -10.96
N ILE A 134 2.94 8.51 -9.71
CA ILE A 134 2.01 9.52 -9.22
C ILE A 134 2.72 10.86 -9.30
N THR A 135 2.39 11.65 -10.32
CA THR A 135 2.86 13.04 -10.46
C THR A 135 1.72 14.00 -10.17
N SER A 136 2.04 15.18 -9.64
CA SER A 136 1.05 16.21 -9.32
C SER A 136 0.39 16.85 -10.54
N GLN A 137 0.92 16.64 -11.76
CA GLN A 137 0.49 17.32 -12.98
C GLN A 137 -0.36 16.46 -13.93
N SER A 138 -0.54 15.18 -13.65
CA SER A 138 -1.39 14.33 -14.47
C SER A 138 -1.88 13.20 -13.57
N GLY A 139 -3.19 13.08 -13.38
CA GLY A 139 -3.74 11.82 -12.93
C GLY A 139 -3.23 10.77 -13.91
N SER A 140 -2.27 9.95 -13.48
CA SER A 140 -1.76 8.86 -14.30
C SER A 140 -2.97 8.06 -14.69
N ASP A 141 -3.33 8.13 -15.98
CA ASP A 141 -4.57 7.56 -16.44
C ASP A 141 -4.39 6.05 -16.51
N ILE A 142 -4.59 5.40 -15.37
CA ILE A 142 -4.56 3.96 -15.20
C ILE A 142 -5.41 3.32 -16.30
N HIS A 143 -6.50 3.97 -16.73
CA HIS A 143 -7.32 3.53 -17.84
C HIS A 143 -6.53 3.43 -19.16
N SER A 144 -5.80 4.47 -19.54
CA SER A 144 -4.93 4.49 -20.74
C SER A 144 -3.74 3.50 -20.67
N VAL A 145 -3.38 3.04 -19.48
CA VAL A 145 -2.33 2.03 -19.28
C VAL A 145 -2.92 0.62 -19.32
N MET A 146 -4.08 0.43 -18.72
CA MET A 146 -4.82 -0.82 -18.70
C MET A 146 -5.27 -1.25 -20.11
N THR A 147 -5.41 -0.33 -21.08
CA THR A 147 -5.62 -0.72 -22.49
C THR A 147 -4.45 -1.52 -23.07
N ARG A 148 -3.25 -1.45 -22.49
CA ARG A 148 -2.09 -2.26 -22.88
C ARG A 148 -2.06 -3.63 -22.22
N VAL A 149 -2.94 -3.86 -21.25
CA VAL A 149 -3.16 -5.17 -20.61
C VAL A 149 -4.41 -5.76 -21.26
N THR A 150 -4.21 -6.47 -22.37
CA THR A 150 -5.30 -6.96 -23.23
C THR A 150 -5.87 -8.30 -22.80
N GLY A 151 -5.31 -8.95 -21.77
CA GLY A 151 -5.73 -10.25 -21.29
C GLY A 151 -6.21 -10.26 -19.84
N ASN A 152 -6.47 -11.47 -19.34
CA ASN A 152 -6.99 -11.74 -17.99
C ASN A 152 -5.87 -12.07 -17.00
N GLU A 153 -4.62 -11.82 -17.37
CA GLU A 153 -3.47 -12.10 -16.53
C GLU A 153 -3.55 -11.27 -15.23
N PRO A 154 -3.16 -11.86 -14.09
CA PRO A 154 -3.14 -11.13 -12.83
C PRO A 154 -2.20 -9.93 -12.91
N VAL A 155 -2.70 -8.77 -12.49
CA VAL A 155 -1.98 -7.49 -12.46
C VAL A 155 -1.65 -7.13 -11.02
N ILE A 156 -0.37 -6.87 -10.77
CA ILE A 156 0.12 -6.18 -9.57
C ILE A 156 0.28 -4.71 -9.93
N LEU A 157 -0.59 -3.86 -9.37
CA LEU A 157 -0.53 -2.41 -9.55
C LEU A 157 0.45 -1.81 -8.54
N VAL A 158 1.56 -1.25 -9.04
CA VAL A 158 2.62 -0.61 -8.27
C VAL A 158 2.55 0.90 -8.47
N LEU A 159 2.03 1.61 -7.48
CA LEU A 159 1.98 3.07 -7.47
C LEU A 159 3.30 3.65 -6.98
N MET A 160 4.00 4.33 -7.87
CA MET A 160 5.32 4.90 -7.66
C MET A 160 5.19 6.39 -7.30
N HIS A 161 5.31 6.71 -6.01
CA HIS A 161 5.25 8.08 -5.48
C HIS A 161 6.65 8.69 -5.44
N HIS A 162 6.86 9.76 -6.20
CA HIS A 162 8.12 10.49 -6.17
C HIS A 162 8.14 11.45 -4.97
N THR A 163 9.05 11.24 -4.01
CA THR A 163 8.98 11.85 -2.67
C THR A 163 9.35 13.34 -2.58
N LEU A 164 9.65 14.02 -3.68
CA LEU A 164 9.90 15.48 -3.68
C LEU A 164 8.64 16.32 -3.41
N GLU A 165 7.45 15.72 -3.49
CA GLU A 165 6.20 16.38 -3.11
C GLU A 165 5.35 15.41 -2.28
N VAL A 166 5.34 15.55 -0.95
CA VAL A 166 4.29 14.95 -0.11
C VAL A 166 3.02 15.78 -0.30
N LYS A 167 2.45 15.74 -1.51
CA LYS A 167 1.09 16.17 -1.75
C LYS A 167 0.20 15.00 -1.38
N HIS A 168 -0.79 15.27 -0.54
CA HIS A 168 -1.84 14.31 -0.20
C HIS A 168 -2.62 14.00 -1.48
N THR A 169 -2.11 13.09 -2.30
CA THR A 169 -2.81 12.62 -3.49
C THR A 169 -3.89 11.70 -2.97
N LEU A 170 -5.11 12.23 -2.81
CA LEU A 170 -6.31 11.42 -2.70
C LEU A 170 -6.46 10.68 -4.01
N LEU A 171 -5.75 9.56 -4.13
CA LEU A 171 -5.85 8.74 -5.32
C LEU A 171 -7.23 8.10 -5.27
N ARG A 172 -8.17 8.69 -5.99
CA ARG A 172 -9.47 8.09 -6.24
C ARG A 172 -9.16 6.71 -6.84
N ARG A 173 -9.64 5.63 -6.20
CA ARG A 173 -9.40 4.26 -6.69
C ARG A 173 -10.15 4.04 -8.01
N THR A 174 -9.62 4.60 -9.09
CA THR A 174 -10.18 4.51 -10.44
C THR A 174 -10.08 3.09 -11.01
N TRP A 175 -9.27 2.23 -10.37
CA TRP A 175 -9.05 0.86 -10.79
C TRP A 175 -9.92 -0.18 -10.09
N SER A 176 -10.86 0.25 -9.24
CA SER A 176 -11.76 -0.67 -8.50
C SER A 176 -12.64 -1.54 -9.42
N HIS A 177 -12.77 -1.17 -10.69
CA HIS A 177 -13.56 -1.88 -11.70
C HIS A 177 -12.78 -2.97 -12.45
N TYR A 178 -11.46 -3.05 -12.28
CA TYR A 178 -10.63 -4.07 -12.94
C TYR A 178 -10.48 -5.30 -12.04
N SER A 179 -11.13 -6.40 -12.43
CA SER A 179 -11.12 -7.66 -11.67
C SER A 179 -9.79 -8.42 -11.75
N ASN A 180 -8.95 -8.14 -12.74
CA ASN A 180 -7.64 -8.77 -12.92
C ASN A 180 -6.54 -8.10 -12.07
N ILE A 181 -6.81 -6.99 -11.38
CA ILE A 181 -5.87 -6.42 -10.41
C ILE A 181 -5.96 -7.19 -9.11
N VAL A 182 -4.93 -8.00 -8.83
CA VAL A 182 -4.90 -8.92 -7.68
C VAL A 182 -4.16 -8.36 -6.47
N LEU A 183 -3.30 -7.35 -6.68
CA LEU A 183 -2.54 -6.71 -5.61
C LEU A 183 -2.26 -5.25 -5.94
N HIS A 184 -2.29 -4.42 -4.90
CA HIS A 184 -1.98 -3.00 -4.97
C HIS A 184 -0.86 -2.65 -3.99
N VAL A 185 0.21 -2.03 -4.48
CA VAL A 185 1.41 -1.68 -3.72
C VAL A 185 1.73 -0.20 -3.89
N ASN A 186 1.97 0.52 -2.79
CA ASN A 186 2.53 1.88 -2.84
C ASN A 186 4.04 1.81 -2.61
N VAL A 187 4.81 2.45 -3.49
CA VAL A 187 6.27 2.53 -3.41
C VAL A 187 6.66 4.00 -3.46
N PHE A 188 7.42 4.43 -2.46
CA PHE A 188 7.96 5.79 -2.37
C PHE A 188 9.43 5.77 -2.77
N TYR A 189 9.83 6.65 -3.67
CA TYR A 189 11.20 6.72 -4.19
C TYR A 189 11.66 8.17 -4.41
N HIS A 190 12.97 8.37 -4.30
CA HIS A 190 13.66 9.61 -4.65
C HIS A 190 14.72 9.32 -5.70
N GLU A 191 15.00 10.30 -6.55
CA GLU A 191 16.17 10.27 -7.43
C GLU A 191 17.45 10.34 -6.57
N ALA A 192 18.38 9.41 -6.78
CA ALA A 192 19.70 9.48 -6.17
C ALA A 192 20.52 10.52 -6.92
N ALA A 193 21.03 11.52 -6.20
CA ALA A 193 21.87 12.60 -6.74
C ALA A 193 23.22 12.09 -7.24
#